data_AF-A0A961X8A3-F1
#
_entry.id   AF-A0A961X8A3-F1
#
_cell.length_a   1.000
_cell.length_b   1.000
_cell.length_c   1.000
_cell.angle_alpha   90.00
_cell.angle_beta   90.00
_cell.angle_gamma   90.00
#
_symmetry.space_group_name_H-M   'P 1'
#
loop_
_entity.id
_entity.type
_entity.pdbx_description
1 polymer ?
#
loop_
_entity_poly.entity_id
_entity_poly.type
_entity_poly.pdbx_seq_one_letter_code
_entity_poly.pdbx_strand_id
1 'polypeptide(L)'
;EKEFIRQCGAQTAPFHAIASDLDLLKLCEGGFDGILKTRRFGYDGKGQVRITPEMSREDLERAFASLKGAESILEGFVDFDCEISVIAARSRDGEIRAYDPARNIHRDGILDTSRLPSGVPSATIAAAKEIASDILSALDYVGVVGIEFFVLRDGSLVVNEMAPRVHNSGHWTEAACAVSQFEQHVRAVCGWPLGDPSRHSDCIMENLIGQDVDRFDSLLGKPGLSIHLYGKSETRPGRKMGHFTRLTGPAS
;
A
#
# COMPACT_ATOMS: atom_id res chain seq x y z
N GLU A 1 2.30 -8.89 -12.06
CA GLU A 1 1.43 -8.56 -10.91
C GLU A 1 0.01 -8.23 -11.35
N LYS A 2 -0.25 -7.08 -11.99
CA LYS A 2 -1.64 -6.70 -12.36
C LYS A 2 -2.40 -7.71 -13.20
N GLU A 3 -1.74 -8.36 -14.17
CA GLU A 3 -2.35 -9.45 -14.94
C GLU A 3 -2.78 -10.63 -14.06
N PHE A 4 -1.94 -11.01 -13.10
CA PHE A 4 -2.24 -12.08 -12.15
C PHE A 4 -3.40 -11.70 -11.23
N ILE A 5 -3.43 -10.45 -10.74
CA ILE A 5 -4.55 -9.94 -9.94
C ILE A 5 -5.87 -10.02 -10.73
N ARG A 6 -5.85 -9.66 -12.02
CA ARG A 6 -7.01 -9.82 -12.91
C ARG A 6 -7.40 -11.28 -13.13
N GLN A 7 -6.44 -12.20 -13.22
CA GLN A 7 -6.71 -13.64 -13.30
C GLN A 7 -7.36 -14.18 -12.02
N CYS A 8 -7.11 -13.55 -10.87
CA CYS A 8 -7.79 -13.84 -9.60
C CYS A 8 -9.21 -13.23 -9.53
N GLY A 9 -9.69 -12.58 -10.59
CA GLY A 9 -11.03 -11.97 -10.63
C GLY A 9 -11.11 -10.56 -10.04
N ALA A 10 -10.00 -9.99 -9.57
CA ALA A 10 -9.97 -8.65 -8.99
C ALA A 10 -9.68 -7.57 -10.06
N GLN A 11 -10.27 -6.39 -9.88
CA GLN A 11 -10.03 -5.26 -10.78
C GLN A 11 -8.68 -4.60 -10.48
N THR A 12 -8.05 -4.05 -11.52
CA THR A 12 -6.86 -3.19 -11.41
C THR A 12 -7.08 -1.95 -12.25
N ALA A 13 -6.32 -0.88 -11.96
CA ALA A 13 -6.27 0.28 -12.85
C ALA A 13 -6.00 -0.17 -14.31
N PRO A 14 -6.60 0.49 -15.32
CA PRO A 14 -6.21 0.30 -16.71
C PRO A 14 -4.72 0.53 -16.88
N PHE A 15 -4.03 -0.38 -17.56
CA PHE A 15 -2.59 -0.26 -17.77
C PHE A 15 -2.20 -0.74 -19.15
N HIS A 16 -1.12 -0.17 -19.68
CA HIS A 16 -0.48 -0.55 -20.92
C HIS A 16 0.99 -0.85 -20.68
N ALA A 17 1.49 -1.94 -21.27
CA ALA A 17 2.91 -2.24 -21.26
C ALA A 17 3.67 -1.25 -22.17
N ILE A 18 4.71 -0.61 -21.63
CA ILE A 18 5.59 0.29 -22.38
C ILE A 18 6.99 -0.31 -22.41
N ALA A 19 7.42 -0.80 -23.57
CA ALA A 19 8.74 -1.39 -23.78
C ALA A 19 9.71 -0.42 -24.47
N SER A 20 9.20 0.62 -25.11
CA SER A 20 9.96 1.63 -25.84
C SER A 20 9.32 3.01 -25.72
N ASP A 21 10.10 4.04 -26.05
CA ASP A 21 9.61 5.40 -26.28
C ASP A 21 8.52 5.44 -27.36
N LEU A 22 8.68 4.66 -28.43
CA LEU A 22 7.71 4.57 -29.51
C LEU A 22 6.34 4.04 -29.04
N ASP A 23 6.32 3.08 -28.11
CA ASP A 23 5.06 2.59 -27.53
C ASP A 23 4.36 3.67 -26.74
N LEU A 24 5.11 4.45 -25.94
CA LEU A 24 4.58 5.57 -25.17
C LEU A 24 4.02 6.65 -26.09
N LEU A 25 4.78 7.03 -27.12
CA LEU A 25 4.36 8.05 -28.08
C LEU A 25 3.05 7.67 -28.76
N LYS A 26 2.96 6.45 -29.32
CA LYS A 26 1.74 5.95 -29.98
C LYS A 26 0.53 5.96 -29.06
N LEU A 27 0.72 5.54 -27.80
CA LEU A 27 -0.38 5.50 -26.83
C LEU A 27 -0.85 6.92 -26.44
N CYS A 28 0.08 7.89 -26.42
CA CYS A 28 -0.19 9.28 -26.08
C CYS A 28 -0.66 10.15 -27.26
N GLU A 29 -0.61 9.67 -28.51
CA GLU A 29 -1.10 10.41 -29.70
C GLU A 29 -2.57 10.88 -29.56
N GLY A 30 -3.38 10.15 -28.78
CA GLY A 30 -4.78 10.50 -28.50
C GLY A 30 -5.01 11.38 -27.26
N GLY A 31 -3.95 11.85 -26.59
CA GLY A 31 -4.04 12.52 -25.30
C GLY A 31 -4.29 11.52 -24.17
N PHE A 32 -3.21 11.02 -23.56
CA PHE A 32 -3.29 10.11 -22.42
C PHE A 32 -3.05 10.87 -21.12
N ASP A 33 -3.90 10.63 -20.11
CA ASP A 33 -3.70 11.14 -18.76
C ASP A 33 -3.38 9.98 -17.81
N GLY A 34 -2.15 9.93 -17.33
CA GLY A 34 -1.65 8.74 -16.65
C GLY A 34 -0.39 8.91 -15.81
N ILE A 35 0.05 7.79 -15.25
CA ILE A 35 1.33 7.68 -14.54
C ILE A 35 2.14 6.60 -15.23
N LEU A 36 3.27 6.98 -15.80
CA LEU A 36 4.28 6.06 -16.32
C LEU A 36 5.10 5.56 -15.13
N LYS A 37 5.15 4.25 -14.88
CA LYS A 37 5.85 3.63 -13.75
C LYS A 37 6.78 2.53 -14.21
N THR A 38 7.97 2.42 -13.60
CA THR A 38 8.84 1.26 -13.79
C THR A 38 8.20 -0.01 -13.21
N ARG A 39 8.28 -1.14 -13.91
CA ARG A 39 7.72 -2.42 -13.45
C ARG A 39 8.39 -3.00 -12.20
N ARG A 40 9.62 -2.58 -11.93
CA ARG A 40 10.46 -3.12 -10.84
C ARG A 40 11.11 -1.97 -10.09
N PHE A 41 11.31 -2.17 -8.80
CA PHE A 41 12.05 -1.27 -7.92
C PHE A 41 11.48 0.16 -7.77
N GLY A 42 10.22 0.37 -8.19
CA GLY A 42 9.47 1.57 -7.81
C GLY A 42 9.03 1.48 -6.34
N TYR A 43 9.11 2.59 -5.62
CA TYR A 43 8.64 2.72 -4.24
C TYR A 43 8.51 4.19 -3.84
N ASP A 44 7.55 4.54 -2.98
CA ASP A 44 7.39 5.89 -2.41
C ASP A 44 7.44 6.99 -3.51
N GLY A 45 6.74 6.75 -4.62
CA GLY A 45 6.71 7.65 -5.79
C GLY A 45 8.02 7.74 -6.60
N LYS A 46 9.03 6.92 -6.33
CA LYS A 46 10.23 6.80 -7.18
C LYS A 46 9.99 5.85 -8.33
N GLY A 47 10.59 6.17 -9.48
CA GLY A 47 10.42 5.38 -10.70
C GLY A 47 9.08 5.63 -11.39
N GLN A 48 8.44 6.77 -11.13
CA GLN A 48 7.22 7.17 -11.82
C GLN A 48 7.28 8.61 -12.33
N VAL A 49 6.56 8.88 -13.43
CA VAL A 49 6.42 10.19 -14.05
C VAL A 49 4.96 10.40 -14.42
N ARG A 50 4.43 11.59 -14.12
CA ARG A 50 3.08 12.00 -14.57
C ARG A 50 3.12 12.25 -16.06
N ILE A 51 2.21 11.62 -16.80
CA ILE A 51 1.95 11.88 -18.21
C ILE A 51 0.65 12.66 -18.30
N THR A 52 0.67 13.83 -18.94
CA THR A 52 -0.53 14.63 -19.17
C THR A 52 -0.81 14.77 -20.67
N PRO A 53 -2.08 15.00 -21.08
CA PRO A 53 -2.45 15.12 -22.49
C PRO A 53 -1.71 16.24 -23.26
N GLU A 54 -1.21 17.25 -22.55
CA GLU A 54 -0.56 18.43 -23.14
C GLU A 54 0.95 18.22 -23.39
N MET A 55 1.54 17.10 -22.95
CA MET A 55 2.97 16.84 -23.12
C MET A 55 3.34 16.69 -24.59
N SER A 56 4.39 17.40 -25.01
CA SER A 56 4.92 17.26 -26.37
C SER A 56 5.62 15.91 -26.55
N ARG A 57 5.90 15.53 -27.80
CA ARG A 57 6.74 14.37 -28.11
C ARG A 57 8.06 14.37 -27.35
N GLU A 58 8.75 15.51 -27.31
CA GLU A 58 10.02 15.64 -26.59
C GLU A 58 9.85 15.49 -25.08
N ASP A 59 8.74 15.96 -24.51
CA ASP A 59 8.43 15.77 -23.09
C ASP A 59 8.22 14.29 -22.75
N LEU A 60 7.52 13.55 -23.61
CA LEU A 60 7.30 12.11 -23.45
C LEU A 60 8.59 11.30 -23.58
N GLU A 61 9.45 11.64 -24.55
CA GLU A 61 10.77 11.04 -24.71
C GLU A 61 11.64 11.30 -23.46
N ARG A 62 11.63 12.54 -22.92
CA ARG A 62 12.31 12.87 -21.65
C ARG A 62 11.73 12.10 -20.46
N ALA A 63 10.40 11.97 -20.38
CA ALA A 63 9.73 11.22 -19.32
C ALA A 63 10.18 9.76 -19.33
N PHE A 64 10.18 9.10 -20.48
CA PHE A 64 10.67 7.73 -20.62
C PHE A 64 12.17 7.61 -20.32
N ALA A 65 13.00 8.51 -20.85
CA ALA A 65 14.44 8.53 -20.60
C ALA A 65 14.79 8.71 -19.11
N SER A 66 13.96 9.44 -18.35
CA SER A 66 14.14 9.61 -16.90
C SER A 66 14.04 8.28 -16.13
N LEU A 67 13.32 7.30 -16.70
CA LEU A 67 13.23 5.93 -16.19
C LEU A 67 14.41 5.04 -16.62
N LYS A 68 15.40 5.62 -17.31
CA LYS A 68 16.66 4.98 -17.71
C LYS A 68 16.48 3.72 -18.56
N GLY A 69 15.45 3.71 -19.41
CA GLY A 69 15.13 2.56 -20.27
C GLY A 69 14.60 1.33 -19.53
N ALA A 70 14.15 1.49 -18.28
CA ALA A 70 13.52 0.41 -17.54
C ALA A 70 12.17 0.03 -18.17
N GLU A 71 11.87 -1.28 -18.21
CA GLU A 71 10.54 -1.74 -18.60
C GLU A 71 9.47 -1.07 -17.74
N SER A 72 8.46 -0.51 -18.39
CA SER A 72 7.49 0.35 -17.74
C SER A 72 6.06 -0.07 -18.04
N ILE A 73 5.14 0.49 -17.27
CA ILE A 73 3.71 0.45 -17.51
C ILE A 73 3.17 1.88 -17.46
N LEU A 74 2.24 2.20 -18.36
CA LEU A 74 1.45 3.42 -18.27
C LEU A 74 0.10 3.08 -17.66
N GLU A 75 -0.17 3.61 -16.48
CA GLU A 75 -1.43 3.43 -15.76
C GLU A 75 -2.34 4.64 -15.96
N GLY A 76 -3.62 4.39 -16.24
CA GLY A 76 -4.65 5.44 -16.23
C GLY A 76 -5.06 5.80 -14.80
N PHE A 77 -5.65 6.99 -14.64
CA PHE A 77 -6.20 7.40 -13.35
C PHE A 77 -7.43 6.59 -12.98
N VAL A 78 -7.54 6.30 -11.68
CA VAL A 78 -8.74 5.75 -11.07
C VAL A 78 -9.40 6.90 -10.31
N ASP A 79 -10.65 7.23 -10.61
CA ASP A 79 -11.44 8.18 -9.81
C ASP A 79 -11.97 7.45 -8.58
N PHE A 80 -11.23 7.55 -7.48
CA PHE A 80 -11.53 6.86 -6.21
C PHE A 80 -11.93 7.84 -5.11
N ASP A 81 -12.74 7.36 -4.17
CA ASP A 81 -13.17 8.11 -2.98
C ASP A 81 -12.13 8.04 -1.86
N CYS A 82 -11.54 6.87 -1.65
CA CYS A 82 -10.46 6.71 -0.68
C CYS A 82 -9.52 5.54 -1.01
N GLU A 83 -8.39 5.52 -0.32
CA GLU A 83 -7.44 4.42 -0.34
C GLU A 83 -7.59 3.58 0.92
N ILE A 84 -7.59 2.26 0.77
CA ILE A 84 -7.50 1.32 1.89
C ILE A 84 -6.39 0.31 1.63
N SER A 85 -5.90 -0.35 2.68
CA SER A 85 -5.04 -1.53 2.51
C SER A 85 -5.44 -2.65 3.45
N VAL A 86 -5.35 -3.88 2.96
CA VAL A 86 -5.48 -5.09 3.77
C VAL A 86 -4.11 -5.68 4.01
N ILE A 87 -3.83 -5.99 5.28
CA ILE A 87 -2.72 -6.86 5.66
C ILE A 87 -3.30 -8.27 5.82
N ALA A 88 -2.74 -9.23 5.10
CA ALA A 88 -3.17 -10.62 5.18
C ALA A 88 -1.98 -11.56 5.32
N ALA A 89 -2.19 -12.64 6.04
CA ALA A 89 -1.21 -13.69 6.25
C ALA A 89 -1.76 -15.01 5.71
N ARG A 90 -0.89 -15.81 5.09
CA ARG A 90 -1.15 -17.20 4.76
C ARG A 90 -0.04 -18.09 5.33
N SER A 91 -0.42 -19.11 6.07
CA SER A 91 0.51 -20.11 6.64
C SER A 91 0.84 -21.22 5.63
N ARG A 92 1.78 -22.08 6.01
CA ARG A 92 2.22 -23.23 5.19
C ARG A 92 1.14 -24.30 4.94
N ASP A 93 0.17 -24.41 5.84
CA ASP A 93 -0.99 -25.30 5.72
C ASP A 93 -2.18 -24.63 5.01
N GLY A 94 -2.02 -23.39 4.55
CA GLY A 94 -3.00 -22.65 3.78
C GLY A 94 -4.05 -21.90 4.61
N GLU A 95 -3.94 -21.86 5.94
CA GLU A 95 -4.78 -20.99 6.77
C GLU A 95 -4.53 -19.53 6.38
N ILE A 96 -5.60 -18.75 6.21
CA ILE A 96 -5.54 -17.32 5.90
C ILE A 96 -6.19 -16.52 7.03
N ARG A 97 -5.52 -15.43 7.43
CA ARG A 97 -6.02 -14.43 8.37
C ARG A 97 -5.74 -13.04 7.82
N ALA A 98 -6.75 -12.16 7.87
CA ALA A 98 -6.64 -10.78 7.39
C ALA A 98 -7.05 -9.79 8.48
N TYR A 99 -6.23 -8.76 8.65
CA TYR A 99 -6.51 -7.62 9.51
C TYR A 99 -7.59 -6.73 8.91
N ASP A 100 -8.20 -5.88 9.74
CA ASP A 100 -9.12 -4.86 9.26
C ASP A 100 -8.45 -3.92 8.24
N PRO A 101 -9.13 -3.56 7.15
CA PRO A 101 -8.58 -2.62 6.19
C PRO A 101 -8.39 -1.27 6.85
N ALA A 102 -7.17 -0.73 6.79
CA ALA A 102 -6.88 0.63 7.22
C ALA A 102 -7.21 1.61 6.09
N ARG A 103 -7.80 2.77 6.40
CA ARG A 103 -7.87 3.88 5.45
C ARG A 103 -6.53 4.60 5.42
N ASN A 104 -5.96 4.75 4.24
CA ASN A 104 -4.63 5.32 4.06
C ASN A 104 -4.73 6.72 3.44
N ILE A 105 -3.85 7.61 3.87
CA ILE A 105 -3.66 8.92 3.26
C ILE A 105 -2.20 9.01 2.85
N HIS A 106 -1.97 9.31 1.58
CA HIS A 106 -0.64 9.56 1.03
C HIS A 106 -0.41 11.07 0.84
N ARG A 107 0.81 11.52 1.07
CA ARG A 107 1.29 12.87 0.71
C ARG A 107 2.57 12.72 -0.09
N ASP A 108 2.63 13.36 -1.25
CA ASP A 108 3.76 13.29 -2.17
C ASP A 108 4.18 11.84 -2.52
N GLY A 109 3.21 10.92 -2.61
CA GLY A 109 3.46 9.50 -2.89
C GLY A 109 4.01 8.69 -1.72
N ILE A 110 4.01 9.24 -0.50
CA ILE A 110 4.47 8.57 0.73
C ILE A 110 3.28 8.43 1.68
N LEU A 111 3.14 7.26 2.31
CA LEU A 111 2.10 7.04 3.32
C LEU A 111 2.29 8.01 4.50
N ASP A 112 1.30 8.85 4.75
CA ASP A 112 1.25 9.81 5.86
C ASP A 112 0.57 9.16 7.07
N THR A 113 -0.68 8.69 6.88
CA THR A 113 -1.46 8.08 7.96
C THR A 113 -2.21 6.81 7.54
N SER A 114 -2.42 5.92 8.50
CA SER A 114 -3.32 4.77 8.42
C SER A 114 -4.32 4.82 9.58
N ARG A 115 -5.62 4.84 9.28
CA ARG A 115 -6.71 5.02 10.24
C ARG A 115 -7.62 3.81 10.31
N LEU A 116 -7.96 3.40 11.53
CA LEU A 116 -8.94 2.37 11.83
C LEU A 116 -9.98 2.87 12.84
N PRO A 117 -11.29 2.61 12.61
CA PRO A 117 -11.85 1.95 11.43
C PRO A 117 -11.64 2.76 10.14
N SER A 118 -11.61 2.08 8.99
CA SER A 118 -11.43 2.75 7.69
C SER A 118 -12.59 3.67 7.31
N GLY A 119 -13.78 3.42 7.86
CA GLY A 119 -14.99 4.18 7.56
C GLY A 119 -15.67 3.78 6.24
N VAL A 120 -15.14 2.78 5.52
CA VAL A 120 -15.80 2.21 4.34
C VAL A 120 -16.92 1.25 4.77
N PRO A 121 -17.92 0.96 3.90
CA PRO A 121 -18.98 0.02 4.21
C PRO A 121 -18.47 -1.37 4.58
N SER A 122 -19.20 -2.08 5.46
CA SER A 122 -18.84 -3.44 5.87
C SER A 122 -18.75 -4.43 4.70
N ALA A 123 -19.57 -4.24 3.67
CA ALA A 123 -19.50 -5.01 2.43
C ALA A 123 -18.16 -4.80 1.69
N THR A 124 -17.68 -3.56 1.61
CA THR A 124 -16.36 -3.23 1.04
C THR A 124 -15.23 -3.83 1.86
N ILE A 125 -15.34 -3.82 3.19
CA ILE A 125 -14.37 -4.47 4.09
C ILE A 125 -14.29 -5.98 3.80
N ALA A 126 -15.44 -6.65 3.73
CA ALA A 126 -15.52 -8.08 3.45
C ALA A 126 -14.91 -8.41 2.08
N ALA A 127 -15.29 -7.65 1.05
CA ALA A 127 -14.78 -7.82 -0.31
C ALA A 127 -13.25 -7.63 -0.39
N ALA A 128 -12.68 -6.65 0.33
CA ALA A 128 -11.23 -6.42 0.34
C ALA A 128 -10.48 -7.61 0.98
N LYS A 129 -11.03 -8.18 2.06
CA LYS A 129 -10.45 -9.37 2.71
C LYS A 129 -10.58 -10.62 1.84
N GLU A 130 -11.68 -10.77 1.12
CA GLU A 130 -11.90 -11.86 0.16
C GLU A 130 -10.91 -11.81 -1.01
N ILE A 131 -10.76 -10.64 -1.65
CA ILE A 131 -9.77 -10.43 -2.72
C ILE A 131 -8.36 -10.76 -2.22
N ALA A 132 -8.01 -10.34 -1.00
CA ALA A 132 -6.71 -10.67 -0.41
C ALA A 132 -6.52 -12.19 -0.22
N SER A 133 -7.57 -12.89 0.21
CA SER A 133 -7.57 -14.34 0.38
C SER A 133 -7.42 -15.08 -0.95
N ASP A 134 -8.12 -14.63 -1.99
CA ASP A 134 -8.05 -15.23 -3.33
C ASP A 134 -6.67 -15.07 -3.95
N ILE A 135 -6.08 -13.87 -3.86
CA ILE A 135 -4.72 -13.59 -4.31
C ILE A 135 -3.71 -14.48 -3.58
N LEU A 136 -3.79 -14.56 -2.25
CA LEU A 136 -2.89 -15.39 -1.44
C LEU A 136 -3.02 -16.89 -1.77
N SER A 137 -4.24 -17.36 -2.00
CA SER A 137 -4.53 -18.75 -2.35
C SER A 137 -3.99 -19.09 -3.73
N ALA A 138 -4.24 -18.24 -4.73
CA ALA A 138 -3.80 -18.44 -6.10
C ALA A 138 -2.26 -18.37 -6.24
N LEU A 139 -1.57 -17.61 -5.39
CA LEU A 139 -0.11 -17.56 -5.33
C LEU A 139 0.51 -18.75 -4.58
N ASP A 140 -0.29 -19.53 -3.84
CA ASP A 140 0.20 -20.44 -2.80
C ASP A 140 1.21 -19.75 -1.86
N TYR A 141 0.92 -18.51 -1.49
CA TYR A 141 1.87 -17.67 -0.75
C TYR A 141 2.04 -18.13 0.70
N VAL A 142 3.23 -17.94 1.27
CA VAL A 142 3.52 -18.16 2.69
C VAL A 142 4.15 -16.91 3.28
N GLY A 143 3.54 -16.36 4.33
CA GLY A 143 3.99 -15.14 4.98
C GLY A 143 2.89 -14.10 5.07
N VAL A 144 3.28 -12.82 5.06
CA VAL A 144 2.38 -11.66 5.13
C VAL A 144 2.50 -10.86 3.85
N VAL A 145 1.37 -10.31 3.40
CA VAL A 145 1.25 -9.41 2.25
C VAL A 145 0.49 -8.15 2.67
N GLY A 146 0.89 -7.00 2.12
CA GLY A 146 0.05 -5.81 2.08
C GLY A 146 -0.56 -5.65 0.70
N ILE A 147 -1.87 -5.49 0.61
CA ILE A 147 -2.59 -5.24 -0.65
C ILE A 147 -3.27 -3.89 -0.55
N GLU A 148 -2.96 -3.01 -1.49
CA GLU A 148 -3.52 -1.67 -1.55
C GLU A 148 -4.68 -1.61 -2.53
N PHE A 149 -5.73 -0.87 -2.14
CA PHE A 149 -6.95 -0.73 -2.92
C PHE A 149 -7.32 0.74 -3.04
N PHE A 150 -7.80 1.10 -4.23
CA PHE A 150 -8.67 2.24 -4.43
C PHE A 150 -10.11 1.80 -4.22
N VAL A 151 -10.84 2.54 -3.39
CA VAL A 151 -12.28 2.35 -3.17
C VAL A 151 -13.02 3.38 -4.02
N LEU A 152 -13.87 2.91 -4.93
CA LEU A 152 -14.67 3.79 -5.77
C LEU A 152 -15.90 4.32 -5.02
N ARG A 153 -16.57 5.32 -5.59
CA ARG A 153 -17.74 5.97 -4.97
C ARG A 153 -18.92 5.02 -4.70
N ASP A 154 -19.01 3.92 -5.44
CA ASP A 154 -20.02 2.87 -5.26
C ASP A 154 -19.60 1.78 -4.26
N GLY A 155 -18.40 1.89 -3.68
CA GLY A 155 -17.84 0.92 -2.75
C GLY A 155 -17.11 -0.26 -3.41
N SER A 156 -17.03 -0.30 -4.74
CA SER A 156 -16.23 -1.29 -5.47
C SER A 156 -14.73 -1.04 -5.30
N LEU A 157 -13.93 -2.08 -5.56
CA LEU A 157 -12.51 -2.13 -5.24
C LEU A 157 -11.66 -2.31 -6.49
N VAL A 158 -10.63 -1.49 -6.60
CA VAL A 158 -9.57 -1.63 -7.60
C VAL A 158 -8.26 -1.84 -6.87
N VAL A 159 -7.61 -2.98 -7.10
CA VAL A 159 -6.29 -3.27 -6.52
C VAL A 159 -5.26 -2.37 -7.21
N ASN A 160 -4.53 -1.61 -6.39
CA ASN A 160 -3.46 -0.74 -6.83
C ASN A 160 -2.16 -1.56 -7.01
N GLU A 161 -1.67 -2.11 -5.90
CA GLU A 161 -0.42 -2.88 -5.84
C GLU A 161 -0.44 -3.91 -4.70
N MET A 162 0.51 -4.84 -4.75
CA MET A 162 0.74 -5.85 -3.72
C MET A 162 2.21 -5.84 -3.25
N ALA A 163 2.41 -5.80 -1.94
CA ALA A 163 3.72 -5.92 -1.31
C ALA A 163 3.84 -7.29 -0.62
N PRO A 164 4.62 -8.26 -1.16
CA PRO A 164 4.81 -9.60 -0.57
C PRO A 164 5.79 -9.55 0.62
N ARG A 165 5.41 -8.78 1.64
CA ARG A 165 6.12 -8.56 2.90
C ARG A 165 5.18 -7.87 3.89
N VAL A 166 5.63 -7.74 5.13
CA VAL A 166 5.06 -6.74 6.05
C VAL A 166 5.05 -5.35 5.41
N HIS A 167 4.02 -4.58 5.73
CA HIS A 167 3.70 -3.33 5.04
C HIS A 167 3.61 -2.15 6.01
N ASN A 168 3.92 -0.95 5.51
CA ASN A 168 3.94 0.27 6.33
C ASN A 168 2.56 0.57 6.93
N SER A 169 1.52 0.43 6.11
CA SER A 169 0.12 0.60 6.54
C SER A 169 -0.38 -0.48 7.51
N GLY A 170 0.45 -1.46 7.87
CA GLY A 170 0.17 -2.47 8.87
C GLY A 170 0.84 -2.21 10.23
N HIS A 171 1.68 -1.18 10.38
CA HIS A 171 2.43 -0.98 11.63
C HIS A 171 1.51 -0.63 12.82
N TRP A 172 0.30 -0.13 12.56
CA TRP A 172 -0.73 0.05 13.59
C TRP A 172 -1.03 -1.23 14.40
N THR A 173 -0.84 -2.41 13.79
CA THR A 173 -1.06 -3.71 14.46
C THR A 173 -0.14 -3.93 15.65
N GLU A 174 1.01 -3.25 15.74
CA GLU A 174 1.92 -3.33 16.89
C GLU A 174 1.30 -2.77 18.18
N ALA A 175 0.38 -1.81 18.05
CA ALA A 175 -0.22 -1.12 19.19
C ALA A 175 -1.69 -1.47 19.43
N ALA A 176 -2.41 -1.94 18.40
CA ALA A 176 -3.85 -2.13 18.45
C ALA A 176 -4.32 -3.59 18.23
N CYS A 177 -3.40 -4.53 17.99
CA CYS A 177 -3.70 -5.97 17.92
C CYS A 177 -2.89 -6.74 18.96
N ALA A 178 -3.42 -7.89 19.40
CA ALA A 178 -2.66 -8.82 20.23
C ALA A 178 -1.48 -9.45 19.48
N VAL A 179 -1.61 -9.64 18.16
CA VAL A 179 -0.56 -10.18 17.29
C VAL A 179 -0.31 -9.18 16.16
N SER A 180 0.91 -8.63 16.12
CA SER A 180 1.31 -7.70 15.06
C SER A 180 1.55 -8.42 13.74
N GLN A 181 1.52 -7.69 12.63
CA GLN A 181 1.86 -8.26 11.31
C GLN A 181 3.26 -8.90 11.27
N PHE A 182 4.19 -8.44 12.12
CA PHE A 182 5.55 -8.97 12.17
C PHE A 182 5.58 -10.33 12.82
N GLU A 183 4.91 -10.47 13.97
CA GLU A 183 4.76 -11.76 14.62
C GLU A 183 3.93 -12.71 13.75
N GLN A 184 2.86 -12.22 13.12
CA GLN A 184 2.04 -12.99 12.20
C GLN A 184 2.86 -13.53 11.01
N HIS A 185 3.77 -12.71 10.47
CA HIS A 185 4.70 -13.13 9.44
C HIS A 185 5.60 -14.27 9.93
N VAL A 186 6.19 -14.13 11.12
CA VAL A 186 7.01 -15.18 11.75
C VAL A 186 6.22 -16.48 11.94
N ARG A 187 4.99 -16.40 12.47
CA ARG A 187 4.11 -17.56 12.65
C ARG A 187 3.87 -18.28 11.32
N ALA A 188 3.48 -17.52 10.29
CA ALA A 188 3.23 -18.05 8.96
C ALA A 188 4.47 -18.76 8.37
N VAL A 189 5.64 -18.12 8.40
CA VAL A 189 6.86 -18.69 7.82
C VAL A 189 7.43 -19.84 8.65
N CYS A 190 7.23 -19.86 9.97
CA CYS A 190 7.66 -20.96 10.85
C CYS A 190 6.69 -22.16 10.86
N GLY A 191 5.48 -22.02 10.29
CA GLY A 191 4.46 -23.06 10.34
C GLY A 191 3.77 -23.17 11.70
N TRP A 192 3.70 -22.06 12.45
CA TRP A 192 2.90 -21.97 13.67
C TRP A 192 1.46 -21.55 13.34
N PRO A 193 0.49 -21.84 14.23
CA PRO A 193 -0.87 -21.33 14.08
C PRO A 193 -0.90 -19.82 13.94
N LEU A 194 -1.70 -19.34 12.99
CA LEU A 194 -1.89 -17.90 12.80
C LEU A 194 -2.59 -17.28 14.01
N GLY A 195 -2.18 -16.06 14.38
CA GLY A 195 -2.83 -15.30 15.43
C GLY A 195 -4.17 -14.71 15.01
N ASP A 196 -4.99 -14.36 16.00
CA ASP A 196 -6.20 -13.58 15.81
C ASP A 196 -5.84 -12.16 15.33
N PRO A 197 -6.26 -11.75 14.12
CA PRO A 197 -5.96 -10.43 13.58
C PRO A 197 -6.89 -9.33 14.11
N SER A 198 -7.80 -9.66 15.05
CA SER A 198 -8.73 -8.71 15.63
C SER A 198 -7.99 -7.60 16.37
N ARG A 199 -8.40 -6.36 16.10
CA ARG A 199 -7.93 -5.20 16.85
C ARG A 199 -8.72 -5.06 18.15
N HIS A 200 -8.04 -4.74 19.23
CA HIS A 200 -8.69 -4.40 20.51
C HIS A 200 -9.04 -2.92 20.61
N SER A 201 -8.48 -2.08 19.72
CA SER A 201 -8.65 -0.62 19.76
C SER A 201 -8.78 -0.02 18.36
N ASP A 202 -9.56 1.06 18.26
CA ASP A 202 -9.50 2.00 17.14
C ASP A 202 -8.17 2.77 17.22
N CYS A 203 -7.59 3.16 16.09
CA CYS A 203 -6.29 3.84 16.10
C CYS A 203 -6.00 4.68 14.85
N ILE A 204 -5.03 5.58 14.99
CA ILE A 204 -4.41 6.32 13.89
C ILE A 204 -2.90 6.16 14.00
N MET A 205 -2.30 5.57 12.97
CA MET A 205 -0.85 5.52 12.79
C MET A 205 -0.40 6.67 11.90
N GLU A 206 0.66 7.37 12.27
CA GLU A 206 1.30 8.44 11.50
C GLU A 206 2.78 8.10 11.31
N ASN A 207 3.30 8.26 10.09
CA ASN A 207 4.73 8.13 9.84
C ASN A 207 5.51 9.33 10.38
N LEU A 208 6.74 9.09 10.83
CA LEU A 208 7.71 10.13 11.12
C LEU A 208 8.69 10.21 9.95
N ILE A 209 8.46 11.13 9.01
CA ILE A 209 9.25 11.31 7.79
C ILE A 209 10.31 12.39 7.99
N GLY A 210 11.57 12.08 7.72
CA GLY A 210 12.65 13.05 7.82
C GLY A 210 12.66 13.71 9.20
N GLN A 211 12.53 15.05 9.21
CA GLN A 211 12.58 15.88 10.42
C GLN A 211 11.35 15.73 11.32
N ASP A 212 10.28 15.04 10.88
CA ASP A 212 9.15 14.74 11.77
C ASP A 212 9.57 13.93 12.98
N VAL A 213 10.68 13.18 12.90
CA VAL A 213 11.26 12.45 14.03
C VAL A 213 11.59 13.36 15.21
N ASP A 214 11.85 14.65 14.98
CA ASP A 214 12.14 15.63 16.03
C ASP A 214 10.92 15.92 16.91
N ARG A 215 9.71 15.48 16.50
CA ARG A 215 8.50 15.50 17.33
C ARG A 215 8.55 14.50 18.49
N PHE A 216 9.55 13.60 18.53
CA PHE A 216 9.69 12.52 19.52
C PHE A 216 9.41 12.99 20.95
N ASP A 217 10.11 14.01 21.44
CA ASP A 217 9.97 14.52 22.81
C ASP A 217 8.53 14.95 23.13
N SER A 218 7.85 15.57 22.16
CA SER A 218 6.46 16.00 22.31
C SER A 218 5.45 14.85 22.30
N LEU A 219 5.86 13.67 21.82
CA LEU A 219 5.02 12.49 21.69
C LEU A 219 5.16 11.53 22.88
N LEU A 220 6.35 11.43 23.52
CA LEU A 220 6.62 10.44 24.59
C LEU A 220 5.58 10.44 25.71
N GLY A 221 5.18 11.62 26.15
CA GLY A 221 4.31 11.77 27.32
C GLY A 221 2.82 11.65 27.00
N LYS A 222 2.43 11.44 25.73
CA LYS A 222 1.01 11.46 25.33
C LYS A 222 0.34 10.14 25.67
N PRO A 223 -0.74 10.13 26.49
CA PRO A 223 -1.48 8.92 26.78
C PRO A 223 -2.02 8.24 25.52
N GLY A 224 -2.04 6.91 25.54
CA GLY A 224 -2.59 6.10 24.44
C GLY A 224 -1.77 6.16 23.15
N LEU A 225 -0.46 6.42 23.24
CA LEU A 225 0.42 6.55 22.08
C LEU A 225 1.59 5.57 22.19
N SER A 226 1.83 4.78 21.14
CA SER A 226 3.02 3.94 20.97
C SER A 226 3.94 4.54 19.90
N ILE A 227 5.22 4.75 20.21
CA ILE A 227 6.20 5.31 19.27
C ILE A 227 7.23 4.24 18.93
N HIS A 228 7.53 4.09 17.64
CA HIS A 228 8.53 3.16 17.14
C HIS A 228 9.53 3.94 16.27
N LEU A 229 10.78 4.02 16.73
CA LEU A 229 11.89 4.62 15.96
C LEU A 229 12.77 3.53 15.37
N TYR A 230 13.17 3.68 14.11
CA TYR A 230 13.92 2.65 13.38
C TYR A 230 15.44 2.69 13.61
N GLY A 231 15.94 3.56 14.51
CA GLY A 231 17.37 3.68 14.81
C GLY A 231 18.25 4.15 13.65
N LYS A 232 17.67 4.83 12.65
CA LYS A 232 18.42 5.36 11.50
C LYS A 232 19.28 6.54 11.94
N SER A 233 20.58 6.48 11.68
CA SER A 233 21.57 7.47 12.12
C SER A 233 21.49 8.83 11.44
N GLU A 234 20.83 8.92 10.28
CA GLU A 234 20.79 10.14 9.47
C GLU A 234 19.37 10.43 8.99
N THR A 235 18.92 11.65 9.25
CA THR A 235 17.65 12.19 8.79
C THR A 235 17.78 12.74 7.36
N ARG A 236 16.88 12.35 6.46
CA ARG A 236 16.82 12.88 5.08
C ARG A 236 15.37 13.15 4.66
N PRO A 237 15.09 14.15 3.80
CA PRO A 237 13.76 14.35 3.23
C PRO A 237 13.19 13.06 2.61
N GLY A 238 11.91 12.78 2.88
CA GLY A 238 11.23 11.56 2.40
C GLY A 238 11.66 10.24 3.06
N ARG A 239 12.63 10.25 3.98
CA ARG A 239 13.08 9.03 4.66
C ARG A 239 12.19 8.73 5.85
N LYS A 240 11.54 7.57 5.86
CA LYS A 240 10.78 7.05 7.02
C LYS A 240 11.75 6.81 8.20
N MET A 241 11.65 7.57 9.27
CA MET A 241 12.53 7.48 10.46
C MET A 241 11.91 6.67 11.59
N GLY A 242 10.58 6.61 11.62
CA GLY A 242 9.79 5.86 12.57
C GLY A 242 8.32 5.98 12.23
N HIS A 243 7.47 5.59 13.17
CA HIS A 243 6.05 5.89 13.16
C HIS A 243 5.57 6.01 14.61
N PHE A 244 4.36 6.52 14.79
CA PHE A 244 3.66 6.35 16.04
C PHE A 244 2.20 6.00 15.80
N THR A 245 1.60 5.28 16.75
CA THR A 245 0.20 4.88 16.71
C THR A 245 -0.50 5.44 17.93
N ARG A 246 -1.56 6.23 17.71
CA ARG A 246 -2.46 6.73 18.74
C ARG A 246 -3.71 5.86 18.79
N LEU A 247 -3.99 5.26 19.94
CA LEU A 247 -5.26 4.58 20.21
C LEU A 247 -6.36 5.62 20.46
N THR A 248 -7.53 5.43 19.85
CA THR A 248 -8.65 6.39 19.92
C THR A 248 -9.85 5.86 20.69
N GLY A 249 -9.81 4.61 21.13
CA GLY A 249 -10.85 3.98 21.93
C GLY A 249 -10.86 2.45 21.78
N PRO A 250 -11.76 1.75 22.48
CA PRO A 250 -12.05 0.34 22.21
C PRO A 250 -12.46 0.14 20.75
N ALA A 251 -12.26 -1.07 20.24
CA ALA A 251 -12.67 -1.39 18.88
C ALA A 251 -14.18 -1.21 18.70
N SER A 252 -14.57 -0.36 17.74
CA SER A 252 -15.96 -0.16 17.29
C SER A 252 -16.43 -1.18 16.27
#